data_AF-A0A3M8CHW7-F1
#
_entry.id   AF-A0A3M8CHW7-F1
#
_cell.length_a   1.000
_cell.length_b   1.000
_cell.length_c   1.000
_cell.angle_alpha   90.00
_cell.angle_beta   90.00
_cell.angle_gamma   90.00
#
_symmetry.space_group_name_H-M   'P 1'
#
loop_
_entity.id
_entity.type
_entity.pdbx_description
1 polymer ?
#
loop_
_entity_poly.entity_id
_entity_poly.type
_entity_poly.pdbx_seq_one_letter_code
_entity_poly.pdbx_strand_id
1 'polypeptide(L)' 'MKTYVSEKELRMVGKAWEIRAALRSWSNKDLTLQAYLAKRSNPNRR' A
#
# COMPACT_ATOMS: atom_id res chain seq x y z
N MET A 1 -4.42 10.27 6.39
CA MET A 1 -4.56 8.84 5.96
C MET A 1 -3.57 7.92 6.69
N LYS A 2 -4.03 6.78 7.25
CA LYS A 2 -3.25 5.68 7.83
C LYS A 2 -3.22 4.50 6.86
N THR A 3 -2.09 3.83 6.73
CA THR A 3 -1.94 2.62 5.89
C THR A 3 -1.54 1.45 6.78
N TYR A 4 -2.33 0.38 6.73
CA TYR A 4 -2.04 -0.89 7.38
C TYR A 4 -1.69 -1.89 6.29
N VAL A 5 -0.56 -2.56 6.47
CA VAL A 5 -0.08 -3.58 5.55
C VAL A 5 -0.09 -4.89 6.34
N SER A 6 -0.83 -5.85 5.84
CA SER A 6 -0.75 -7.24 6.28
C SER A 6 -0.03 -8.05 5.20
N GLU A 7 0.20 -9.34 5.45
CA GLU A 7 0.83 -10.24 4.48
C GLU A 7 0.00 -10.39 3.20
N LYS A 8 -1.34 -10.35 3.33
CA LYS A 8 -2.29 -10.62 2.23
C LYS A 8 -3.07 -9.40 1.76
N GLU A 9 -3.08 -8.32 2.52
CA GLU A 9 -3.95 -7.19 2.27
C GLU A 9 -3.33 -5.84 2.60
N LEU A 10 -3.83 -4.82 1.91
CA LEU A 10 -3.46 -3.42 2.10
C LEU A 10 -4.71 -2.63 2.45
N ARG A 11 -4.74 -2.08 3.66
CA ARG A 11 -5.88 -1.31 4.16
C ARG A 11 -5.50 0.16 4.34
N MET A 12 -6.22 1.04 3.66
CA MET A 12 -6.04 2.49 3.75
C MET A 12 -7.24 3.10 4.49
N VAL A 13 -6.98 3.87 5.56
CA VAL A 13 -8.01 4.50 6.39
C VAL A 13 -7.78 6.01 6.43
N GLY A 14 -8.72 6.80 5.92
CA GLY A 14 -8.58 8.26 5.83
C GLY A 14 -9.77 8.90 5.11
N LYS A 15 -9.65 10.19 4.80
CA LYS A 15 -10.68 10.89 4.01
C LYS A 15 -10.69 10.32 2.59
N ALA A 16 -11.87 10.22 1.98
CA ALA A 16 -12.02 9.62 0.65
C ALA A 16 -11.11 10.26 -0.40
N TRP A 17 -10.95 11.59 -0.37
CA TRP A 17 -10.06 12.29 -1.30
C TRP A 17 -8.57 11.95 -1.09
N GLU A 18 -8.13 11.75 0.15
CA GLU A 18 -6.74 11.37 0.45
C GLU A 18 -6.44 9.97 -0.12
N ILE A 19 -7.38 9.04 0.04
CA ILE A 19 -7.25 7.68 -0.48
C ILE A 19 -7.16 7.71 -2.01
N ARG A 20 -8.03 8.49 -2.67
CA ARG A 20 -8.01 8.62 -4.14
C ARG A 20 -6.68 9.23 -4.64
N ALA A 21 -6.17 10.25 -3.96
CA ALA A 21 -4.89 10.87 -4.31
C ALA A 21 -3.72 9.89 -4.18
N ALA A 22 -3.69 9.11 -3.09
CA ALA A 22 -2.65 8.13 -2.85
C ALA A 22 -2.70 6.97 -3.86
N LEU A 23 -3.90 6.42 -4.15
CA LEU A 23 -4.07 5.38 -5.17
C LEU A 23 -3.63 5.86 -6.56
N ARG A 24 -3.93 7.11 -6.93
CA ARG A 24 -3.44 7.72 -8.19
C ARG A 24 -1.92 7.88 -8.24
N SER A 25 -1.29 8.23 -7.12
CA SER A 25 0.18 8.28 -7.06
C SER A 25 0.81 6.89 -7.24
N TRP A 26 0.13 5.85 -6.75
CA TRP A 26 0.61 4.47 -6.86
C TRP A 26 0.31 3.83 -8.21
N SER A 27 -0.75 4.22 -8.92
CA SER A 27 -1.04 3.70 -10.27
C SER A 27 0.04 4.03 -11.29
N ASN A 28 0.82 5.09 -11.06
CA ASN A 28 1.94 5.46 -11.92
C ASN A 28 3.20 4.63 -11.66
N LYS A 29 3.18 3.72 -10.68
CA LYS A 29 4.30 2.82 -10.39
C LYS A 29 4.06 1.50 -11.11
N ASP A 30 5.11 1.00 -11.76
CA ASP A 30 5.14 -0.36 -12.31
C ASP A 30 5.39 -1.37 -11.17
N LEU A 31 4.46 -1.41 -10.22
CA LEU A 31 4.52 -2.29 -9.06
C LEU A 31 3.13 -2.85 -8.79
N THR A 32 2.99 -4.16 -8.96
CA THR A 32 1.74 -4.84 -8.62
C THR A 32 1.53 -4.85 -7.11
N LEU A 33 0.27 -4.93 -6.68
CA LEU A 33 -0.07 -5.05 -5.26
C LEU A 33 0.62 -6.27 -4.62
N GLN A 34 0.65 -7.40 -5.31
CA GLN A 34 1.33 -8.61 -4.83
C GLN A 34 2.83 -8.38 -4.64
N ALA A 35 3.50 -7.73 -5.60
CA ALA A 35 4.92 -7.39 -5.48
C ALA A 35 5.18 -6.40 -4.34
N TYR A 36 4.25 -5.46 -4.12
CA TYR A 36 4.32 -4.51 -3.01
C TYR A 36 4.15 -5.19 -1.65
N LEU A 37 3.18 -6.10 -1.53
CA LEU A 37 2.97 -6.90 -0.32
C LEU A 37 4.16 -7.80 -0.04
N ALA A 38 4.69 -8.51 -1.05
CA ALA A 38 5.87 -9.35 -0.92
C ALA A 38 7.11 -8.58 -0.45
N LYS A 39 7.33 -7.35 -0.95
CA LYS A 39 8.44 -6.49 -0.52
C LYS A 39 8.33 -6.03 0.94
N ARG A 40 7.12 -5.86 1.47
CA ARG A 40 6.86 -5.37 2.83
C ARG A 40 6.59 -6.47 3.85
N SER A 41 6.16 -7.64 3.40
CA SER A 41 5.96 -8.85 4.19
C SER A 41 7.29 -9.50 4.62
N ASN A 42 8.44 -8.90 4.30
CA ASN A 42 9.73 -9.35 4.83
C ASN A 42 9.99 -8.61 6.16
N PRO A 43 9.69 -9.21 7.33
CA PRO A 43 9.86 -8.57 8.64
C PRO A 43 11.33 -8.32 9.00
N ASN A 44 12.28 -8.81 8.21
CA ASN A 44 13.73 -8.75 8.50
C ASN A 44 14.41 -7.43 8.08
N ARG A 45 13.64 -6.34 7.88
CA ARG A 45 14.16 -4.97 7.78
C ARG A 45 13.70 -4.17 8.98
N ARG A 46 14.30 -4.45 10.13
CA ARG A 46 14.31 -3.55 11.28
C ARG A 46 15.68 -3.60 11.94
#